data_AF-A0A357IRJ7-F1
#
_entry.id   AF-A0A357IRJ7-F1
#
_cell.length_a   1.000
_cell.length_b   1.000
_cell.length_c   1.000
_cell.angle_alpha   90.00
_cell.angle_beta   90.00
_cell.angle_gamma   90.00
#
_symmetry.space_group_name_H-M   'P 1'
#
loop_
_entity.id
_entity.type
_entity.pdbx_description
1 polymer ?
#
loop_
_entity_poly.entity_id
_entity_poly.type
_entity_poly.pdbx_seq_one_letter_code
_entity_poly.pdbx_strand_id
1 'polypeptide(L)'
;MVPPPPKPLFFLYQKGAPCIKIVPMESKKTPNYIHPAGYGKTTLAFLIDAACTVAMIFLLYFALGKPVLLPAQGYEERRQEYNSFVKGSHLTQGDESGTFLSYEDKFVDGEAGYQKYEKAVLSYYEDFCVNYPGAEFQEEDKVTRNADGNIDQASLSSFVLRKVYKLNPDGTQIEEGADKYFVLNAETEDPYDVALAPDYQGELDNVKLAELKSYFAGEKNTGAYYDAVAHFSAQPRFLELSAKLGMIRYLSFLPSFILSPFIFFFLIPVFVPNGKTIGKLLAKTAVLSKDGYKAKKLNIVLHYACLTLVWELLLLPNTGMGIMSMMLVFLIDYMALILSKKNQSLHDKIAGTMGVNSKESVWFADEETALAYAKSHPDSPAASYYRETGSLAEASPHADEDTLRYDSIVDLSTIGKAREQAKTITSFDEFENRDSKK
;
A
#
# COMPACT_ATOMS: atom_id res chain seq x y z
N MET A 1 -31.98 30.80 8.81
CA MET A 1 -32.74 30.42 7.59
C MET A 1 -31.80 29.61 6.71
N VAL A 2 -32.04 28.31 6.58
CA VAL A 2 -31.20 27.38 5.81
C VAL A 2 -31.74 27.36 4.36
N PRO A 3 -30.90 27.53 3.33
CA PRO A 3 -31.37 27.48 1.94
C PRO A 3 -31.87 26.07 1.60
N PRO A 4 -32.93 25.94 0.78
CA PRO A 4 -33.45 24.64 0.40
C PRO A 4 -32.41 23.85 -0.43
N PRO A 5 -32.39 22.52 -0.32
CA PRO A 5 -31.47 21.68 -1.08
C PRO A 5 -31.72 21.81 -2.59
N PRO A 6 -30.67 21.72 -3.43
CA PRO A 6 -30.82 21.79 -4.88
C PRO A 6 -31.67 20.62 -5.38
N LYS A 7 -32.64 20.93 -6.25
CA LYS A 7 -33.49 19.92 -6.89
C LYS A 7 -32.65 18.97 -7.74
N PRO A 8 -32.95 17.67 -7.76
CA PRO A 8 -32.22 16.71 -8.58
C PRO A 8 -32.35 17.08 -10.06
N LEU A 9 -31.22 17.15 -10.75
CA LEU A 9 -31.14 17.32 -12.19
C LEU A 9 -31.70 16.05 -12.86
N PHE A 10 -32.99 16.07 -13.21
CA PHE A 10 -33.55 15.06 -14.10
C PHE A 10 -33.00 15.32 -15.51
N PHE A 11 -32.12 14.44 -15.97
CA PHE A 11 -31.73 14.39 -17.38
C PHE A 11 -32.97 14.08 -18.22
N LEU A 12 -33.46 15.08 -18.95
CA LEU A 12 -34.43 14.91 -20.02
C LEU A 12 -33.81 14.04 -21.11
N TYR A 13 -34.25 12.79 -21.19
CA TYR A 13 -33.91 11.87 -22.26
C TYR A 13 -34.46 12.42 -23.58
N GLN A 14 -33.60 13.00 -24.42
CA GLN A 14 -33.99 13.43 -25.77
C GLN A 14 -34.32 12.18 -26.60
N LYS A 15 -35.62 11.96 -26.84
CA LYS A 15 -36.13 11.02 -27.85
C LYS A 15 -35.66 11.51 -29.23
N GLY A 16 -34.63 10.86 -29.78
CA GLY A 16 -34.17 11.15 -31.15
C GLY A 16 -32.66 11.00 -31.40
N ALA A 17 -31.84 10.74 -30.38
CA ALA A 17 -30.41 10.47 -30.62
C ALA A 17 -30.23 9.14 -31.37
N PRO A 18 -29.40 9.08 -32.43
CA PRO A 18 -29.10 7.84 -33.13
C PRO A 18 -28.55 6.84 -32.13
N CYS A 19 -29.23 5.69 -32.02
CA CYS A 19 -28.81 4.59 -31.18
C CYS A 19 -27.45 4.13 -31.69
N ILE A 20 -26.37 4.54 -31.00
CA ILE A 20 -25.03 4.00 -31.24
C ILE A 20 -25.14 2.52 -30.88
N LYS A 21 -25.37 1.68 -31.88
CA LYS A 21 -25.20 0.24 -31.76
C LYS A 21 -23.73 0.04 -31.42
N ILE A 22 -23.43 -0.09 -30.13
CA ILE A 22 -22.18 -0.68 -29.67
C ILE A 22 -22.26 -2.12 -30.16
N VAL A 23 -21.78 -2.35 -31.39
CA VAL A 23 -21.56 -3.70 -31.88
C VAL A 23 -20.57 -4.30 -30.90
N PRO A 24 -20.94 -5.33 -30.13
CA PRO A 24 -19.98 -5.97 -29.25
C PRO A 24 -18.84 -6.45 -30.14
N MET A 25 -17.66 -5.86 -30.00
CA MET A 25 -16.47 -6.38 -30.68
C MET A 25 -16.32 -7.82 -30.18
N GLU A 26 -16.55 -8.78 -31.07
CA GLU A 26 -16.27 -10.17 -30.76
C GLU A 26 -14.81 -10.25 -30.29
N SER A 27 -14.68 -10.70 -29.04
CA SER A 27 -13.38 -10.87 -28.41
C SER A 27 -12.62 -11.94 -29.20
N LYS A 28 -11.61 -11.54 -29.99
CA LYS A 28 -10.68 -12.48 -30.65
C LYS A 28 -10.22 -13.52 -29.63
N LYS A 29 -10.32 -14.80 -30.01
CA LYS A 29 -9.84 -15.93 -29.21
C LYS A 29 -8.32 -15.86 -29.15
N THR A 30 -7.73 -16.10 -27.97
CA THR A 30 -6.28 -16.16 -27.83
C THR A 30 -5.73 -17.33 -28.66
N PRO A 31 -4.63 -17.18 -29.41
CA PRO A 31 -4.10 -18.27 -30.21
C PRO A 31 -3.73 -19.49 -29.37
N ASN A 32 -3.97 -20.70 -29.89
CA ASN A 32 -3.76 -21.97 -29.17
C ASN A 32 -2.27 -22.26 -28.87
N TYR A 33 -1.35 -21.60 -29.56
CA TYR A 33 0.10 -21.67 -29.37
C TYR A 33 0.64 -20.68 -28.32
N ILE A 34 -0.25 -19.92 -27.67
CA ILE A 34 0.06 -19.07 -26.53
C ILE A 34 -0.43 -19.77 -25.27
N HIS A 35 0.51 -20.10 -24.39
CA HIS A 35 0.23 -20.79 -23.14
C HIS A 35 0.29 -19.79 -21.97
N PRO A 36 -0.84 -19.48 -21.33
CA PRO A 36 -0.85 -18.59 -20.17
C PRO A 36 0.06 -19.12 -19.06
N ALA A 37 0.71 -18.22 -18.33
CA ALA A 37 1.54 -18.63 -17.21
C ALA A 37 0.66 -19.24 -16.10
N GLY A 38 1.06 -20.40 -15.57
CA GLY A 38 0.37 -20.99 -14.43
C GLY A 38 0.46 -20.08 -13.20
N TYR A 39 -0.59 -20.04 -12.38
CA TYR A 39 -0.71 -19.13 -11.23
C TYR A 39 0.53 -19.19 -10.32
N GLY A 40 1.03 -20.39 -10.01
CA GLY A 40 2.22 -20.56 -9.17
C GLY A 40 3.49 -19.92 -9.75
N LYS A 41 3.69 -19.96 -11.08
CA LYS A 41 4.84 -19.29 -11.73
C LYS A 41 4.69 -17.77 -11.68
N THR A 42 3.48 -17.26 -11.90
CA THR A 42 3.19 -15.82 -11.83
C THR A 42 3.38 -15.29 -10.41
N THR A 43 2.83 -15.99 -9.41
CA THR A 43 3.01 -15.64 -7.99
C THR A 43 4.47 -15.73 -7.57
N LEU A 44 5.19 -16.79 -7.94
CA LEU A 44 6.61 -16.93 -7.63
C LEU A 44 7.45 -15.81 -8.24
N ALA A 45 7.20 -15.46 -9.52
CA ALA A 45 7.87 -14.33 -10.17
C ALA A 45 7.66 -13.03 -9.37
N PHE A 46 6.42 -12.72 -9.03
CA PHE A 46 6.08 -11.54 -8.25
C PHE A 46 6.76 -11.54 -6.86
N LEU A 47 6.75 -12.66 -6.14
CA LEU A 47 7.38 -12.77 -4.81
C LEU A 47 8.90 -12.56 -4.86
N ILE A 48 9.56 -13.03 -5.92
CA ILE A 48 10.98 -12.77 -6.14
C ILE A 48 11.22 -11.27 -6.33
N ASP A 49 10.46 -10.61 -7.21
CA ASP A 49 10.59 -9.17 -7.45
C ASP A 49 10.29 -8.35 -6.18
N ALA A 50 9.28 -8.75 -5.41
CA ALA A 50 8.93 -8.14 -4.12
C ALA A 50 10.06 -8.30 -3.09
N ALA A 51 10.66 -9.49 -2.99
CA ALA A 51 11.79 -9.73 -2.09
C ALA A 51 13.01 -8.89 -2.46
N CYS A 52 13.35 -8.80 -3.75
CA CYS A 52 14.43 -7.91 -4.23
C CYS A 52 14.13 -6.44 -3.92
N THR A 53 12.88 -6.02 -4.10
CA THR A 53 12.44 -4.64 -3.82
C THR A 53 12.58 -4.32 -2.33
N VAL A 54 12.11 -5.20 -1.45
CA VAL A 54 12.21 -5.03 0.01
C VAL A 54 13.68 -5.02 0.45
N ALA A 55 14.50 -5.94 -0.05
CA ALA A 55 15.94 -5.96 0.24
C ALA A 55 16.62 -4.64 -0.15
N MET A 56 16.27 -4.08 -1.32
CA MET A 56 16.81 -2.81 -1.78
C MET A 56 16.28 -1.61 -0.99
N ILE A 57 15.02 -1.63 -0.51
CA ILE A 57 14.50 -0.61 0.41
C ILE A 57 15.38 -0.55 1.67
N PHE A 58 15.66 -1.70 2.28
CA PHE A 58 16.54 -1.74 3.46
C PHE A 58 17.96 -1.31 3.13
N LEU A 59 18.53 -1.79 2.02
CA LEU A 59 19.87 -1.40 1.59
C LEU A 59 19.98 0.11 1.38
N LEU A 60 19.04 0.73 0.67
CA LEU A 60 19.02 2.18 0.45
C LEU A 60 18.82 2.95 1.76
N TYR A 61 17.96 2.47 2.66
CA TYR A 61 17.79 3.11 3.96
C TYR A 61 19.08 3.06 4.78
N PHE A 62 19.76 1.91 4.85
CA PHE A 62 21.01 1.81 5.61
C PHE A 62 22.21 2.47 4.93
N ALA A 63 22.22 2.58 3.60
CA ALA A 63 23.32 3.21 2.85
C ALA A 63 23.15 4.73 2.71
N LEU A 64 21.92 5.22 2.61
CA LEU A 64 21.61 6.64 2.36
C LEU A 64 20.77 7.24 3.50
N GLY A 65 19.65 6.62 3.84
CA GLY A 65 18.69 7.15 4.83
C GLY A 65 19.34 7.42 6.19
N LYS A 66 19.88 6.38 6.82
CA LYS A 66 20.45 6.43 8.16
C LYS A 66 21.75 7.25 8.25
N PRO A 67 22.77 7.06 7.40
CA PRO A 67 24.04 7.76 7.57
C PRO A 67 24.06 9.18 6.96
N VAL A 68 23.18 9.49 6.00
CA VAL A 68 23.20 10.78 5.29
C VAL A 68 21.95 11.61 5.58
N LEU A 69 20.75 11.05 5.37
CA LEU A 69 19.52 11.84 5.46
C LEU A 69 19.13 12.17 6.90
N LEU A 70 19.20 11.21 7.84
CA LEU A 70 18.87 11.47 9.25
C LEU A 70 19.78 12.57 9.86
N PRO A 71 21.12 12.50 9.76
CA PRO A 71 21.98 13.54 10.31
C PRO A 71 21.80 14.88 9.62
N ALA A 72 21.62 14.91 8.30
CA ALA A 72 21.38 16.14 7.55
C ALA A 72 20.09 16.87 7.97
N GLN A 73 19.13 16.14 8.53
CA GLN A 73 17.86 16.69 9.05
C GLN A 73 17.92 17.01 10.55
N GLY A 74 19.09 16.89 11.20
CA GLY A 74 19.25 17.17 12.63
C GLY A 74 18.58 16.13 13.54
N TYR A 75 18.44 14.88 13.07
CA TYR A 75 17.76 13.83 13.81
C TYR A 75 18.30 13.62 15.23
N GLU A 76 19.62 13.57 15.41
CA GLU A 76 20.24 13.31 16.72
C GLU A 76 19.99 14.45 17.72
N GLU A 77 20.07 15.71 17.30
CA GLU A 77 19.75 16.86 18.15
C GLU A 77 18.29 16.82 18.61
N ARG A 78 17.36 16.57 17.67
CA ARG A 78 15.92 16.45 17.98
C ARG A 78 15.61 15.24 18.84
N ARG A 79 16.35 14.15 18.65
CA ARG A 79 16.20 12.95 19.46
C ARG A 79 16.70 13.18 20.88
N GLN A 80 17.82 13.89 21.04
CA GLN A 80 18.31 14.29 22.36
C GLN A 80 17.32 15.22 23.06
N GLU A 81 16.76 16.19 22.34
CA GLU A 81 15.73 17.09 22.86
C GLU A 81 14.48 16.33 23.34
N TYR A 82 13.97 15.41 22.51
CA TYR A 82 12.87 14.50 22.87
C TYR A 82 13.20 13.64 24.09
N ASN A 83 14.37 12.99 24.09
CA ASN A 83 14.80 12.13 25.19
C ASN A 83 14.99 12.92 26.49
N SER A 84 15.51 14.15 26.41
CA SER A 84 15.63 15.04 27.56
C SER A 84 14.26 15.40 28.13
N PHE A 85 13.30 15.73 27.26
CA PHE A 85 11.92 16.04 27.68
C PHE A 85 11.25 14.83 28.35
N VAL A 86 11.37 13.64 27.74
CA VAL A 86 10.85 12.39 28.29
C VAL A 86 11.52 12.03 29.62
N LYS A 87 12.83 12.14 29.71
CA LYS A 87 13.58 11.87 30.95
C LYS A 87 13.22 12.88 32.05
N GLY A 88 13.08 14.16 31.69
CA GLY A 88 12.70 15.22 32.60
C GLY A 88 11.33 15.01 33.25
N SER A 89 10.43 14.26 32.62
CA SER A 89 9.12 13.93 33.19
C SER A 89 9.18 13.07 34.44
N HIS A 90 10.31 12.39 34.70
CA HIS A 90 10.49 11.39 35.76
C HIS A 90 9.56 10.17 35.67
N LEU A 91 8.72 10.07 34.64
CA LEU A 91 7.78 8.95 34.42
C LEU A 91 8.44 7.74 33.74
N THR A 92 9.72 7.79 33.40
CA THR A 92 10.44 6.73 32.66
C THR A 92 11.57 6.10 33.46
N GLN A 93 11.82 4.81 33.25
CA GLN A 93 12.97 4.09 33.80
C GLN A 93 14.17 4.22 32.87
N GLY A 94 15.30 4.64 33.43
CA GLY A 94 16.61 4.31 32.87
C GLY A 94 16.96 4.94 31.52
N ASP A 95 18.20 4.67 31.15
CA ASP A 95 18.97 5.02 29.96
C ASP A 95 18.18 5.14 28.66
N GLU A 96 18.35 6.32 28.01
CA GLU A 96 18.07 6.81 26.61
C GLU A 96 16.86 6.31 25.81
N SER A 97 16.20 5.24 26.23
CA SER A 97 15.13 4.51 25.57
C SER A 97 13.77 5.15 25.84
N GLY A 98 13.64 5.92 26.93
CA GLY A 98 12.38 6.55 27.32
C GLY A 98 11.30 5.53 27.67
N THR A 99 11.69 4.35 28.13
CA THR A 99 10.74 3.31 28.51
C THR A 99 10.03 3.73 29.80
N PHE A 100 8.70 3.77 29.80
CA PHE A 100 7.92 4.04 31.01
C PHE A 100 8.26 3.05 32.12
N LEU A 101 8.06 3.46 33.38
CA LEU A 101 8.43 2.63 34.53
C LEU A 101 7.77 1.25 34.41
N SER A 102 8.60 0.24 34.18
CA SER A 102 8.16 -1.15 34.18
C SER A 102 8.00 -1.64 35.61
N TYR A 103 7.01 -2.51 35.79
CA TYR A 103 6.51 -2.91 37.09
C TYR A 103 7.50 -3.77 37.91
N GLU A 104 7.56 -3.51 39.22
CA GLU A 104 8.27 -4.34 40.21
C GLU A 104 7.33 -4.64 41.41
N ASP A 105 6.92 -5.91 41.58
CA ASP A 105 5.99 -6.41 42.62
C ASP A 105 6.55 -6.39 44.04
N LYS A 106 7.83 -6.08 44.20
CA LYS A 106 8.57 -6.31 45.43
C LYS A 106 9.22 -5.02 45.90
N PHE A 107 9.57 -5.00 47.17
CA PHE A 107 10.57 -4.06 47.65
C PHE A 107 11.83 -4.23 46.80
N VAL A 108 12.20 -3.18 46.08
CA VAL A 108 13.47 -3.09 45.37
C VAL A 108 14.27 -2.02 46.08
N ASP A 109 15.47 -2.37 46.53
CA ASP A 109 16.38 -1.47 47.26
C ASP A 109 15.80 -0.85 48.54
N GLY A 110 14.82 -1.52 49.17
CA GLY A 110 14.21 -1.09 50.43
C GLY A 110 13.06 -0.09 50.28
N GLU A 111 12.69 0.30 49.05
CA GLU A 111 11.50 1.11 48.78
C GLU A 111 10.32 0.21 48.40
N ALA A 112 9.12 0.51 48.92
CA ALA A 112 7.91 -0.18 48.51
C ALA A 112 7.58 0.19 47.06
N GLY A 113 7.17 -0.78 46.24
CA GLY A 113 6.94 -0.54 44.80
C GLY A 113 6.00 0.63 44.48
N TYR A 114 4.99 0.90 45.33
CA TYR A 114 4.08 2.04 45.16
C TYR A 114 4.78 3.41 45.34
N GLN A 115 5.78 3.51 46.22
CA GLN A 115 6.50 4.76 46.50
C GLN A 115 7.27 5.24 45.28
N LYS A 116 7.79 4.31 44.47
CA LYS A 116 8.45 4.63 43.20
C LYS A 116 7.49 5.31 42.21
N TYR A 117 6.24 4.86 42.14
CA TYR A 117 5.20 5.46 41.31
C TYR A 117 4.72 6.79 41.88
N GLU A 118 4.47 6.86 43.19
CA GLU A 118 4.11 8.09 43.89
C GLU A 118 5.15 9.18 43.63
N LYS A 119 6.43 8.89 43.90
CA LYS A 119 7.54 9.81 43.65
C LYS A 119 7.63 10.26 42.20
N ALA A 120 7.42 9.37 41.24
CA ALA A 120 7.40 9.73 39.82
C ALA A 120 6.23 10.65 39.46
N VAL A 121 5.04 10.39 40.00
CA VAL A 121 3.84 11.23 39.80
C VAL A 121 4.03 12.61 40.42
N LEU A 122 4.52 12.67 41.65
CA LEU A 122 4.81 13.94 42.33
C LEU A 122 5.89 14.71 41.57
N SER A 123 7.00 14.07 41.20
CA SER A 123 8.07 14.73 40.42
C SER A 123 7.56 15.25 39.07
N TYR A 124 6.63 14.54 38.43
CA TYR A 124 6.01 15.01 37.20
C TYR A 124 5.21 16.31 37.40
N TYR A 125 4.33 16.36 38.41
CA TYR A 125 3.49 17.54 38.62
C TYR A 125 4.22 18.69 39.32
N GLU A 126 5.06 18.40 40.31
CA GLU A 126 5.68 19.42 41.17
C GLU A 126 7.01 19.94 40.63
N ASP A 127 7.76 19.13 39.88
CA ASP A 127 9.04 19.55 39.29
C ASP A 127 8.90 19.77 37.78
N PHE A 128 8.50 18.74 37.03
CA PHE A 128 8.50 18.82 35.57
C PHE A 128 7.51 19.85 35.01
N CYS A 129 6.23 19.79 35.41
CA CYS A 129 5.21 20.74 34.93
C CYS A 129 5.46 22.18 35.41
N VAL A 130 6.22 22.37 36.48
CA VAL A 130 6.53 23.69 37.06
C VAL A 130 7.77 24.30 36.40
N ASN A 131 8.84 23.51 36.30
CA ASN A 131 10.18 24.00 36.01
C ASN A 131 10.65 23.69 34.57
N TYR A 132 10.09 22.68 33.91
CA TYR A 132 10.61 22.23 32.62
C TYR A 132 10.09 23.08 31.45
N PRO A 133 10.97 23.66 30.60
CA PRO A 133 10.55 24.50 29.48
C PRO A 133 9.64 23.75 28.49
N GLY A 134 8.44 24.29 28.25
CA GLY A 134 7.45 23.73 27.35
C GLY A 134 6.58 22.62 27.95
N ALA A 135 6.71 22.33 29.24
CA ALA A 135 5.72 21.58 29.99
C ALA A 135 4.62 22.52 30.48
N GLU A 136 3.37 22.07 30.42
CA GLU A 136 2.19 22.83 30.81
C GLU A 136 1.27 21.98 31.68
N PHE A 137 0.55 22.59 32.62
CA PHE A 137 -0.60 21.95 33.24
C PHE A 137 -1.75 21.94 32.23
N GLN A 138 -2.58 20.90 32.24
CA GLN A 138 -3.75 20.86 31.36
C GLN A 138 -4.81 21.87 31.83
N GLU A 139 -5.65 22.39 30.92
CA GLU A 139 -6.62 23.44 31.25
C GLU A 139 -7.59 23.04 32.39
N GLU A 140 -7.81 21.74 32.59
CA GLU A 140 -8.66 21.19 33.64
C GLU A 140 -8.02 21.24 35.05
N ASP A 141 -6.73 21.51 35.13
CA ASP A 141 -5.93 21.37 36.35
C ASP A 141 -6.08 22.56 37.30
N LYS A 142 -6.62 23.70 36.84
CA LYS A 142 -6.91 24.91 37.64
C LYS A 142 -5.72 25.41 38.49
N VAL A 143 -4.48 25.14 38.08
CA VAL A 143 -3.29 25.67 38.74
C VAL A 143 -3.11 27.14 38.35
N THR A 144 -3.14 28.03 39.34
CA THR A 144 -3.01 29.47 39.11
C THR A 144 -1.55 29.93 39.18
N ARG A 145 -1.25 31.04 38.49
CA ARG A 145 0.03 31.73 38.59
C ARG A 145 -0.17 33.02 39.40
N ASN A 146 0.83 33.37 40.21
CA ASN A 146 0.86 34.63 40.94
C ASN A 146 1.18 35.81 39.99
N ALA A 147 1.21 37.03 40.54
CA ALA A 147 1.45 38.25 39.76
C ALA A 147 2.81 38.28 39.05
N ASP A 148 3.80 37.53 39.57
CA ASP A 148 5.14 37.42 39.00
C ASP A 148 5.23 36.35 37.90
N GLY A 149 4.12 35.66 37.59
CA GLY A 149 4.05 34.58 36.61
C GLY A 149 4.55 33.22 37.12
N ASN A 150 4.97 33.12 38.37
CA ASN A 150 5.33 31.87 39.02
C ASN A 150 4.06 31.12 39.45
N ILE A 151 4.15 29.79 39.56
CA ILE A 151 3.01 28.99 40.03
C ILE A 151 2.72 29.32 41.49
N ASP A 152 1.44 29.49 41.82
CA ASP A 152 1.00 29.65 43.19
C ASP A 152 1.09 28.29 43.92
N GLN A 153 1.96 28.22 44.92
CA GLN A 153 2.26 26.96 45.61
C GLN A 153 1.01 26.37 46.28
N ALA A 154 0.13 27.20 46.85
CA ALA A 154 -1.11 26.74 47.46
C ALA A 154 -2.05 26.12 46.41
N SER A 155 -2.16 26.72 45.23
CA SER A 155 -2.91 26.17 44.10
C SER A 155 -2.32 24.84 43.60
N LEU A 156 -0.99 24.74 43.50
CA LEU A 156 -0.30 23.50 43.11
C LEU A 156 -0.53 22.38 44.13
N SER A 157 -0.32 22.65 45.41
CA SER A 157 -0.52 21.64 46.45
C SER A 157 -1.99 21.20 46.53
N SER A 158 -2.95 22.13 46.39
CA SER A 158 -4.38 21.80 46.26
C SER A 158 -4.68 20.94 45.03
N PHE A 159 -3.96 21.16 43.93
CA PHE A 159 -4.09 20.34 42.74
C PHE A 159 -3.57 18.91 42.99
N VAL A 160 -2.38 18.76 43.57
CA VAL A 160 -1.78 17.46 43.89
C VAL A 160 -2.69 16.65 44.82
N LEU A 161 -3.18 17.26 45.91
CA LEU A 161 -4.15 16.60 46.80
C LEU A 161 -5.36 16.07 46.02
N ARG A 162 -5.95 16.90 45.16
CA ARG A 162 -7.18 16.52 44.46
C ARG A 162 -6.98 15.51 43.35
N LYS A 163 -5.90 15.64 42.57
CA LYS A 163 -5.67 14.76 41.41
C LYS A 163 -4.96 13.47 41.77
N VAL A 164 -3.92 13.56 42.60
CA VAL A 164 -3.05 12.43 42.96
C VAL A 164 -3.64 11.66 44.12
N TYR A 165 -4.07 12.35 45.18
CA TYR A 165 -4.57 11.72 46.42
C TYR A 165 -6.10 11.66 46.52
N LYS A 166 -6.83 12.28 45.60
CA LYS A 166 -8.31 12.40 45.60
C LYS A 166 -8.86 13.00 46.90
N LEU A 167 -8.11 13.92 47.51
CA LEU A 167 -8.46 14.67 48.72
C LEU A 167 -8.69 16.15 48.41
N ASN A 168 -9.66 16.76 49.08
CA ASN A 168 -9.83 18.21 49.12
C ASN A 168 -8.80 18.84 50.07
N PRO A 169 -8.55 20.16 49.96
CA PRO A 169 -7.63 20.88 50.86
C PRO A 169 -8.00 20.85 52.35
N ASP A 170 -9.25 20.52 52.67
CA ASP A 170 -9.73 20.32 54.05
C ASP A 170 -9.60 18.86 54.53
N GLY A 171 -9.03 17.99 53.70
CA GLY A 171 -8.85 16.56 53.96
C GLY A 171 -10.07 15.70 53.64
N THR A 172 -11.18 16.28 53.16
CA THR A 172 -12.36 15.51 52.76
C THR A 172 -12.15 14.80 51.42
N GLN A 173 -12.83 13.68 51.18
CA GLN A 173 -12.66 12.92 49.94
C GLN A 173 -13.42 13.52 48.76
N ILE A 174 -12.85 13.33 47.57
CA ILE A 174 -13.51 13.65 46.29
C ILE A 174 -14.17 12.42 45.69
N GLU A 175 -13.54 11.25 45.86
CA GLU A 175 -14.02 9.96 45.38
C GLU A 175 -14.09 8.98 46.55
N GLU A 176 -15.13 8.13 46.54
CA GLU A 176 -15.39 7.17 47.61
C GLU A 176 -14.25 6.16 47.75
N GLY A 177 -13.63 6.11 48.93
CA GLY A 177 -12.58 5.15 49.29
C GLY A 177 -11.15 5.67 49.12
N ALA A 178 -10.95 6.96 48.83
CA ALA A 178 -9.61 7.57 48.76
C ALA A 178 -8.96 7.76 50.14
N ASP A 179 -9.76 8.10 51.17
CA ASP A 179 -9.30 8.22 52.56
C ASP A 179 -8.77 6.92 53.15
N LYS A 180 -9.14 5.80 52.53
CA LYS A 180 -8.64 4.47 52.90
C LYS A 180 -7.12 4.46 52.91
N TYR A 181 -6.48 5.16 51.97
CA TYR A 181 -5.04 5.08 51.75
C TYR A 181 -4.27 6.27 52.31
N PHE A 182 -4.82 7.48 52.21
CA PHE A 182 -4.11 8.74 52.48
C PHE A 182 -4.95 9.71 53.31
N VAL A 183 -4.29 10.47 54.18
CA VAL A 183 -4.88 11.53 55.01
C VAL A 183 -3.93 12.73 55.08
N LEU A 184 -4.43 13.91 55.42
CA LEU A 184 -3.56 15.07 55.70
C LEU A 184 -2.74 14.81 56.96
N ASN A 185 -1.46 15.17 56.93
CA ASN A 185 -0.56 15.02 58.06
C ASN A 185 -0.84 16.11 59.10
N ALA A 186 -1.44 15.71 60.23
CA ALA A 186 -1.77 16.62 61.33
C ALA A 186 -0.53 17.06 62.14
N GLU A 187 0.63 16.42 61.95
CA GLU A 187 1.85 16.70 62.70
C GLU A 187 2.69 17.83 62.07
N THR A 188 2.39 18.22 60.83
CA THR A 188 3.12 19.25 60.10
C THR A 188 2.35 20.57 60.04
N GLU A 189 3.09 21.68 59.98
CA GLU A 189 2.50 23.00 59.75
C GLU A 189 2.07 23.21 58.29
N ASP A 190 2.50 22.34 57.36
CA ASP A 190 2.07 22.37 55.95
C ASP A 190 0.67 21.74 55.82
N PRO A 191 -0.37 22.52 55.46
CA PRO A 191 -1.73 22.02 55.34
C PRO A 191 -1.94 21.07 54.14
N TYR A 192 -0.90 20.86 53.33
CA TYR A 192 -0.95 19.98 52.16
C TYR A 192 -0.08 18.73 52.28
N ASP A 193 0.62 18.55 53.40
CA ASP A 193 1.41 17.32 53.61
C ASP A 193 0.48 16.11 53.76
N VAL A 194 0.83 15.02 53.10
CA VAL A 194 0.02 13.79 53.03
C VAL A 194 0.75 12.67 53.71
N ALA A 195 0.06 12.00 54.64
CA ALA A 195 0.53 10.78 55.28
C ALA A 195 -0.32 9.58 54.84
N LEU A 196 0.24 8.38 54.99
CA LEU A 196 -0.56 7.17 54.92
C LEU A 196 -1.64 7.19 56.02
N ALA A 197 -2.84 6.76 55.65
CA ALA A 197 -3.94 6.58 56.60
C ALA A 197 -3.52 5.61 57.73
N PRO A 198 -4.08 5.71 58.94
CA PRO A 198 -3.66 4.90 60.09
C PRO A 198 -3.58 3.39 59.82
N ASP A 199 -4.49 2.85 59.01
CA ASP A 199 -4.51 1.43 58.64
C ASP A 199 -3.35 1.02 57.72
N TYR A 200 -2.65 1.98 57.10
CA TYR A 200 -1.47 1.79 56.25
C TYR A 200 -0.18 2.28 56.91
N GLN A 201 -0.24 2.70 58.17
CA GLN A 201 0.97 3.01 58.94
C GLN A 201 1.57 1.71 59.51
N GLY A 202 2.91 1.63 59.55
CA GLY A 202 3.65 0.47 60.09
C GLY A 202 4.05 -0.57 59.04
N GLU A 203 4.12 -1.85 59.43
CA GLU A 203 4.53 -2.93 58.54
C GLU A 203 3.42 -3.23 57.52
N LEU A 204 3.70 -2.94 56.25
CA LEU A 204 2.77 -3.17 55.14
C LEU A 204 2.87 -4.63 54.68
N ASP A 205 1.78 -5.38 54.83
CA ASP A 205 1.68 -6.72 54.25
C ASP A 205 1.52 -6.65 52.71
N ASN A 206 1.65 -7.81 52.06
CA ASN A 206 1.55 -7.92 50.61
C ASN A 206 0.19 -7.47 50.05
N VAL A 207 -0.89 -7.56 50.85
CA VAL A 207 -2.23 -7.16 50.41
C VAL A 207 -2.31 -5.63 50.36
N LYS A 208 -1.90 -4.94 51.43
CA LYS A 208 -1.87 -3.48 51.48
C LYS A 208 -0.94 -2.88 50.43
N LEU A 209 0.23 -3.51 50.20
CA LEU A 209 1.14 -3.11 49.13
C LEU A 209 0.50 -3.25 47.75
N ALA A 210 -0.25 -4.34 47.51
CA ALA A 210 -0.96 -4.53 46.25
C ALA A 210 -2.08 -3.50 46.06
N GLU A 211 -2.79 -3.12 47.13
CA GLU A 211 -3.84 -2.09 47.07
C GLU A 211 -3.26 -0.69 46.79
N LEU A 212 -2.21 -0.28 47.52
CA LEU A 212 -1.49 0.99 47.27
C LEU A 212 -0.88 1.04 45.87
N LYS A 213 -0.32 -0.08 45.41
CA LYS A 213 0.15 -0.21 44.04
C LYS A 213 -1.02 -0.04 43.06
N SER A 214 -2.15 -0.71 43.28
CA SER A 214 -3.30 -0.59 42.39
C SER A 214 -3.88 0.84 42.35
N TYR A 215 -3.71 1.60 43.42
CA TYR A 215 -4.09 3.00 43.48
C TYR A 215 -3.26 3.86 42.51
N PHE A 216 -1.93 3.72 42.51
CA PHE A 216 -1.07 4.48 41.60
C PHE A 216 -0.98 3.87 40.20
N ALA A 217 -0.88 2.56 40.10
CA ALA A 217 -0.66 1.79 38.88
C ALA A 217 -1.51 0.50 38.89
N GLY A 218 -2.82 0.69 38.76
CA GLY A 218 -3.83 -0.35 38.68
C GLY A 218 -3.77 -1.22 37.43
N GLU A 219 -4.51 -2.32 37.48
CA GLU A 219 -4.69 -3.18 36.32
C GLU A 219 -5.41 -2.42 35.20
N LYS A 220 -5.05 -2.70 33.94
CA LYS A 220 -5.62 -2.05 32.74
C LYS A 220 -5.28 -0.56 32.58
N ASN A 221 -4.11 -0.14 33.06
CA ASN A 221 -3.60 1.23 32.90
C ASN A 221 -4.46 2.30 33.59
N THR A 222 -4.91 2.02 34.82
CA THR A 222 -5.65 2.98 35.65
C THR A 222 -4.81 3.44 36.85
N GLY A 223 -5.12 4.60 37.42
CA GLY A 223 -4.45 5.11 38.62
C GLY A 223 -3.56 6.32 38.34
N ALA A 224 -3.12 6.99 39.40
CA ALA A 224 -2.50 8.31 39.31
C ALA A 224 -1.23 8.36 38.43
N TYR A 225 -0.46 7.26 38.33
CA TYR A 225 0.68 7.16 37.44
C TYR A 225 0.27 7.12 35.97
N TYR A 226 -0.74 6.33 35.61
CA TYR A 226 -1.21 6.27 34.23
C TYR A 226 -1.92 7.57 33.82
N ASP A 227 -2.60 8.23 34.75
CA ASP A 227 -3.14 9.57 34.54
C ASP A 227 -2.01 10.57 34.22
N ALA A 228 -0.90 10.55 34.99
CA ALA A 228 0.27 11.39 34.72
C ALA A 228 0.91 11.07 33.37
N VAL A 229 1.03 9.78 32.99
CA VAL A 229 1.53 9.37 31.66
C VAL A 229 0.61 9.84 30.54
N ALA A 230 -0.71 9.79 30.73
CA ALA A 230 -1.68 10.30 29.77
C ALA A 230 -1.55 11.83 29.62
N HIS A 231 -1.42 12.56 30.73
CA HIS A 231 -1.19 14.00 30.71
C HIS A 231 0.14 14.35 30.02
N PHE A 232 1.22 13.62 30.32
CA PHE A 232 2.52 13.79 29.68
C PHE A 232 2.44 13.54 28.17
N SER A 233 1.75 12.48 27.75
CA SER A 233 1.59 12.12 26.33
C SER A 233 0.75 13.14 25.56
N ALA A 234 -0.07 13.92 26.26
CA ALA A 234 -0.86 15.00 25.70
C ALA A 234 -0.17 16.37 25.76
N GLN A 235 1.05 16.47 26.34
CA GLN A 235 1.82 17.71 26.36
C GLN A 235 2.06 18.21 24.92
N PRO A 236 1.76 19.49 24.61
CA PRO A 236 1.98 20.04 23.27
C PRO A 236 3.42 19.84 22.79
N ARG A 237 4.40 20.05 23.70
CA ARG A 237 5.82 19.87 23.39
C ARG A 237 6.20 18.42 23.10
N PHE A 238 5.65 17.47 23.83
CA PHE A 238 5.88 16.04 23.56
C PHE A 238 5.35 15.66 22.16
N LEU A 239 4.12 16.06 21.85
CA LEU A 239 3.48 15.80 20.56
C LEU A 239 4.27 16.45 19.41
N GLU A 240 4.71 17.69 19.59
CA GLU A 240 5.54 18.41 18.62
C GLU A 240 6.85 17.68 18.32
N LEU A 241 7.61 17.29 19.36
CA LEU A 241 8.89 16.60 19.21
C LEU A 241 8.71 15.21 18.59
N SER A 242 7.69 14.47 19.04
CA SER A 242 7.33 13.16 18.48
C SER A 242 6.96 13.25 17.00
N ALA A 243 6.11 14.21 16.63
CA ALA A 243 5.72 14.45 15.23
C ALA A 243 6.92 14.84 14.36
N LYS A 244 7.81 15.71 14.85
CA LYS A 244 9.04 16.11 14.15
C LYS A 244 9.97 14.91 13.91
N LEU A 245 10.22 14.09 14.93
CA LEU A 245 11.04 12.89 14.78
C LEU A 245 10.41 11.87 13.82
N GLY A 246 9.10 11.68 13.91
CA GLY A 246 8.34 10.86 12.97
C GLY A 246 8.50 11.33 11.53
N MET A 247 8.35 12.65 11.29
CA MET A 247 8.51 13.25 9.97
C MET A 247 9.92 13.11 9.42
N ILE A 248 10.96 13.36 10.23
CA ILE A 248 12.37 13.18 9.84
C ILE A 248 12.64 11.73 9.42
N ARG A 249 12.19 10.75 10.23
CA ARG A 249 12.31 9.34 9.89
C ARG A 249 11.58 9.01 8.59
N TYR A 250 10.33 9.44 8.46
CA TYR A 250 9.52 9.22 7.27
C TYR A 250 10.19 9.77 5.99
N LEU A 251 10.65 11.03 6.02
CA LEU A 251 11.35 11.65 4.90
C LEU A 251 12.66 10.92 4.56
N SER A 252 13.34 10.38 5.56
CA SER A 252 14.57 9.59 5.36
C SER A 252 14.33 8.23 4.73
N PHE A 253 13.13 7.66 4.90
CA PHE A 253 12.71 6.42 4.23
C PHE A 253 12.20 6.64 2.80
N LEU A 254 11.63 7.81 2.50
CA LEU A 254 10.93 8.11 1.25
C LEU A 254 11.75 7.78 -0.01
N PRO A 255 13.05 8.15 -0.13
CA PRO A 255 13.85 7.76 -1.30
C PRO A 255 13.96 6.25 -1.48
N SER A 256 14.01 5.49 -0.39
CA SER A 256 14.10 4.03 -0.44
C SER A 256 12.80 3.42 -0.93
N PHE A 257 11.65 3.91 -0.44
CA PHE A 257 10.33 3.45 -0.85
C PHE A 257 9.96 3.85 -2.28
N ILE A 258 10.44 4.98 -2.80
CA ILE A 258 10.18 5.39 -4.19
C ILE A 258 11.15 4.69 -5.16
N LEU A 259 12.45 4.79 -4.91
CA LEU A 259 13.45 4.35 -5.88
C LEU A 259 13.44 2.84 -6.05
N SER A 260 13.24 2.06 -4.99
CA SER A 260 13.31 0.61 -5.09
C SER A 260 12.19 0.00 -5.97
N PRO A 261 10.88 0.23 -5.70
CA PRO A 261 9.82 -0.22 -6.60
C PRO A 261 9.94 0.38 -7.99
N PHE A 262 10.31 1.65 -8.11
CA PHE A 262 10.54 2.27 -9.41
C PHE A 262 11.63 1.54 -10.21
N ILE A 263 12.72 1.11 -9.59
CA ILE A 263 13.77 0.35 -10.28
C ILE A 263 13.26 -1.04 -10.70
N PHE A 264 12.73 -1.83 -9.76
CA PHE A 264 12.41 -3.25 -10.02
C PHE A 264 11.11 -3.46 -10.80
N PHE A 265 10.09 -2.67 -10.51
CA PHE A 265 8.78 -2.80 -11.12
C PHE A 265 8.57 -1.85 -12.29
N PHE A 266 9.36 -0.79 -12.50
CA PHE A 266 9.19 0.10 -13.64
C PHE A 266 10.41 0.13 -14.58
N LEU A 267 11.58 0.50 -14.07
CA LEU A 267 12.78 0.75 -14.87
C LEU A 267 13.26 -0.54 -15.57
N ILE A 268 13.56 -1.59 -14.80
CA ILE A 268 14.05 -2.87 -15.32
C ILE A 268 13.12 -3.41 -16.41
N PRO A 269 11.81 -3.62 -16.17
CA PRO A 269 10.96 -4.21 -17.19
C PRO A 269 10.76 -3.32 -18.43
N VAL A 270 10.83 -2.00 -18.31
CA VAL A 270 10.74 -1.11 -19.49
C VAL A 270 11.96 -1.26 -20.41
N PHE A 271 13.15 -1.48 -19.84
CA PHE A 271 14.38 -1.65 -20.62
C PHE A 271 14.67 -3.11 -21.01
N VAL A 272 14.15 -4.10 -20.26
CA VAL A 272 14.34 -5.52 -20.58
C VAL A 272 13.35 -5.97 -21.66
N PRO A 273 13.82 -6.66 -22.72
CA PRO A 273 12.96 -7.13 -23.80
C PRO A 273 11.75 -7.95 -23.32
N ASN A 274 10.59 -7.69 -23.92
CA ASN A 274 9.30 -8.33 -23.60
C ASN A 274 8.82 -8.07 -22.17
N GLY A 275 9.23 -6.95 -21.57
CA GLY A 275 8.70 -6.52 -20.28
C GLY A 275 9.01 -7.50 -19.17
N LYS A 276 10.20 -8.09 -19.13
CA LYS A 276 10.54 -9.08 -18.10
C LYS A 276 11.18 -8.41 -16.88
N THR A 277 10.64 -8.69 -15.71
CA THR A 277 11.28 -8.41 -14.42
C THR A 277 12.28 -9.53 -14.07
N ILE A 278 13.02 -9.39 -12.98
CA ILE A 278 13.97 -10.40 -12.50
C ILE A 278 13.25 -11.70 -12.18
N GLY A 279 12.14 -11.62 -11.45
CA GLY A 279 11.28 -12.74 -11.12
C GLY A 279 10.72 -13.41 -12.38
N LYS A 280 10.24 -12.64 -13.36
CA LYS A 280 9.74 -13.20 -14.63
C LYS A 280 10.86 -13.87 -15.45
N LEU A 281 12.09 -13.37 -15.41
CA LEU A 281 13.24 -14.03 -16.03
C LEU A 281 13.52 -15.40 -15.39
N LEU A 282 13.52 -15.48 -14.06
CA LEU A 282 13.77 -16.72 -13.32
C LEU A 282 12.62 -17.73 -13.47
N ALA A 283 11.37 -17.25 -13.38
CA ALA A 283 10.16 -18.06 -13.54
C ALA A 283 9.87 -18.44 -15.00
N LYS A 284 10.63 -17.90 -15.96
CA LYS A 284 10.47 -18.13 -17.40
C LYS A 284 9.07 -17.74 -17.88
N THR A 285 8.64 -16.55 -17.48
CA THR A 285 7.39 -15.92 -17.92
C THR A 285 7.68 -14.64 -18.71
N ALA A 286 6.71 -14.19 -19.49
CA ALA A 286 6.80 -12.97 -20.30
C ALA A 286 5.46 -12.22 -20.29
N VAL A 287 5.50 -10.94 -20.65
CA VAL A 287 4.30 -10.11 -20.84
C VAL A 287 4.04 -9.93 -22.33
N LEU A 288 2.87 -10.36 -22.79
CA LEU A 288 2.40 -10.18 -24.16
C LEU A 288 1.18 -9.25 -24.19
N SER A 289 0.76 -8.84 -25.40
CA SER A 289 -0.50 -8.15 -25.58
C SER A 289 -1.67 -9.07 -25.24
N LYS A 290 -2.84 -8.49 -24.96
CA LYS A 290 -4.10 -9.23 -24.74
C LYS A 290 -4.51 -10.16 -25.90
N ASP A 291 -3.90 -9.99 -27.07
CA ASP A 291 -4.18 -10.78 -28.28
C ASP A 291 -3.11 -11.87 -28.51
N GLY A 292 -2.11 -12.00 -27.63
CA GLY A 292 -1.06 -13.02 -27.71
C GLY A 292 0.15 -12.65 -28.57
N TYR A 293 0.27 -11.38 -28.99
CA TYR A 293 1.41 -10.87 -29.75
C TYR A 293 2.38 -10.08 -28.86
N LYS A 294 3.51 -9.65 -29.42
CA LYS A 294 4.46 -8.78 -28.71
C LYS A 294 3.76 -7.52 -28.18
N ALA A 295 3.85 -7.28 -26.88
CA ALA A 295 3.26 -6.09 -26.28
C ALA A 295 3.95 -4.82 -26.80
N LYS A 296 3.15 -3.79 -27.10
CA LYS A 296 3.67 -2.45 -27.42
C LYS A 296 4.37 -1.89 -26.17
N LYS A 297 5.42 -1.09 -26.37
CA LYS A 297 6.17 -0.47 -25.25
C LYS A 297 5.27 0.31 -24.29
N LEU A 298 4.27 1.03 -24.81
CA LEU A 298 3.32 1.76 -23.98
C LEU A 298 2.47 0.85 -23.08
N ASN A 299 2.06 -0.33 -23.57
CA ASN A 299 1.32 -1.31 -22.77
C ASN A 299 2.21 -1.88 -21.65
N ILE A 300 3.49 -2.12 -21.93
CA ILE A 300 4.47 -2.54 -20.92
C ILE A 300 4.63 -1.44 -19.87
N VAL A 301 4.83 -0.19 -20.28
CA VAL A 301 4.92 0.98 -19.38
C VAL A 301 3.67 1.07 -18.50
N LEU A 302 2.47 0.95 -19.07
CA LEU A 302 1.22 1.03 -18.32
C LEU A 302 1.06 -0.14 -17.33
N HIS A 303 1.37 -1.37 -17.75
CA HIS A 303 1.35 -2.56 -16.88
C HIS A 303 2.18 -2.35 -15.62
N TYR A 304 3.40 -1.85 -15.82
CA TYR A 304 4.38 -1.67 -14.76
C TYR A 304 4.19 -0.39 -13.95
N ALA A 305 3.63 0.67 -14.55
CA ALA A 305 3.18 1.85 -13.83
C ALA A 305 2.08 1.48 -12.84
N CYS A 306 1.08 0.68 -13.24
CA CYS A 306 0.03 0.22 -12.33
C CYS A 306 0.60 -0.54 -11.14
N LEU A 307 1.54 -1.47 -11.37
CA LEU A 307 2.18 -2.22 -10.28
C LEU A 307 3.01 -1.31 -9.37
N THR A 308 3.76 -0.36 -9.93
CA THR A 308 4.57 0.59 -9.15
C THR A 308 3.69 1.49 -8.29
N LEU A 309 2.57 1.99 -8.82
CA LEU A 309 1.61 2.81 -8.08
C LEU A 309 1.02 2.07 -6.86
N VAL A 310 0.86 0.74 -6.92
CA VAL A 310 0.42 -0.05 -5.76
C VAL A 310 1.48 -0.04 -4.65
N TRP A 311 2.77 -0.03 -5.00
CA TRP A 311 3.85 0.10 -4.02
C TRP A 311 3.92 1.48 -3.37
N GLU A 312 3.49 2.54 -4.06
CA GLU A 312 3.43 3.89 -3.49
C GLU A 312 2.44 4.00 -2.32
N LEU A 313 1.56 3.00 -2.10
CA LEU A 313 0.75 2.91 -0.88
C LEU A 313 1.61 2.77 0.40
N LEU A 314 2.87 2.34 0.28
CA LEU A 314 3.82 2.36 1.40
C LEU A 314 4.20 3.78 1.86
N LEU A 315 3.94 4.80 1.04
CA LEU A 315 4.13 6.21 1.40
C LEU A 315 3.00 6.77 2.29
N LEU A 316 1.99 5.96 2.65
CA LEU A 316 0.99 6.42 3.62
C LEU A 316 1.68 6.75 4.97
N PRO A 317 1.25 7.81 5.69
CA PRO A 317 1.89 8.25 6.93
C PRO A 317 2.01 7.15 8.01
N ASN A 318 1.08 6.19 7.99
CA ASN A 318 1.15 4.99 8.79
C ASN A 318 1.60 3.81 7.91
N THR A 319 2.85 3.37 8.10
CA THR A 319 3.43 2.25 7.32
C THR A 319 2.60 0.97 7.42
N GLY A 320 2.03 0.68 8.59
CA GLY A 320 1.16 -0.49 8.79
C GLY A 320 -0.10 -0.42 7.92
N MET A 321 -0.76 0.74 7.87
CA MET A 321 -1.90 0.99 6.99
C MET A 321 -1.51 0.90 5.51
N GLY A 322 -0.33 1.40 5.15
CA GLY A 322 0.25 1.27 3.81
C GLY A 322 0.43 -0.18 3.37
N ILE A 323 1.06 -1.00 4.22
CA ILE A 323 1.25 -2.44 3.97
C ILE A 323 -0.11 -3.15 3.81
N MET A 324 -1.06 -2.90 4.71
CA MET A 324 -2.38 -3.54 4.64
C MET A 324 -3.14 -3.16 3.37
N SER A 325 -3.08 -1.89 2.97
CA SER A 325 -3.73 -1.39 1.75
C SER A 325 -3.10 -2.00 0.49
N MET A 326 -1.76 -2.05 0.44
CA MET A 326 -1.01 -2.68 -0.64
C MET A 326 -1.38 -4.18 -0.77
N MET A 327 -1.37 -4.92 0.34
CA MET A 327 -1.73 -6.34 0.37
C MET A 327 -3.18 -6.57 -0.07
N LEU A 328 -4.11 -5.70 0.34
CA LEU A 328 -5.50 -5.76 -0.10
C LEU A 328 -5.63 -5.56 -1.62
N VAL A 329 -4.92 -4.60 -2.19
CA VAL A 329 -4.95 -4.35 -3.65
C VAL A 329 -4.36 -5.54 -4.41
N PHE A 330 -3.24 -6.11 -3.96
CA PHE A 330 -2.68 -7.32 -4.59
C PHE A 330 -3.61 -8.53 -4.45
N LEU A 331 -4.30 -8.67 -3.31
CA LEU A 331 -5.29 -9.73 -3.14
C LEU A 331 -6.45 -9.58 -4.14
N ILE A 332 -6.98 -8.36 -4.32
CA ILE A 332 -8.04 -8.09 -5.30
C ILE A 332 -7.56 -8.38 -6.72
N ASP A 333 -6.35 -7.94 -7.07
CA ASP A 333 -5.74 -8.18 -8.37
C ASP A 333 -5.53 -9.69 -8.65
N TYR A 334 -5.10 -10.43 -7.63
CA TYR A 334 -4.95 -11.89 -7.69
C TYR A 334 -6.30 -12.61 -7.81
N MET A 335 -7.33 -12.18 -7.08
CA MET A 335 -8.69 -12.69 -7.24
C MET A 335 -9.22 -12.44 -8.66
N ALA A 336 -8.92 -11.26 -9.23
CA ALA A 336 -9.27 -10.96 -10.61
C ALA A 336 -8.55 -11.90 -11.61
N LEU A 337 -7.31 -12.29 -11.32
CA LEU A 337 -6.55 -13.27 -12.12
C LEU A 337 -7.20 -14.66 -12.08
N ILE A 338 -7.52 -15.18 -10.89
CA ILE A 338 -8.15 -16.51 -10.72
C ILE A 338 -9.52 -16.55 -11.41
N LEU A 339 -10.34 -15.53 -11.22
CA LEU A 339 -11.70 -15.47 -11.77
C LEU A 339 -11.73 -15.15 -13.27
N SER A 340 -10.60 -14.71 -13.84
CA SER A 340 -10.53 -14.33 -15.25
C SER A 340 -10.41 -15.56 -16.16
N LYS A 341 -11.39 -15.72 -17.06
CA LYS A 341 -11.34 -16.73 -18.13
C LYS A 341 -10.14 -16.59 -19.06
N LYS A 342 -9.55 -15.39 -19.13
CA LYS A 342 -8.38 -15.09 -19.97
C LYS A 342 -7.06 -15.15 -19.20
N ASN A 343 -7.08 -15.55 -17.93
CA ASN A 343 -5.91 -15.53 -17.04
C ASN A 343 -5.23 -14.15 -17.01
N GLN A 344 -6.04 -13.10 -16.87
CA GLN A 344 -5.61 -11.70 -16.79
C GLN A 344 -6.00 -11.10 -15.44
N SER A 345 -5.03 -10.54 -14.75
CA SER A 345 -5.20 -9.73 -13.55
C SER A 345 -5.87 -8.38 -13.86
N LEU A 346 -6.13 -7.55 -12.84
CA LEU A 346 -6.73 -6.23 -13.04
C LEU A 346 -5.75 -5.30 -13.76
N HIS A 347 -4.50 -5.26 -13.32
CA HIS A 347 -3.47 -4.44 -13.97
C HIS A 347 -3.20 -4.90 -15.42
N ASP A 348 -3.28 -6.20 -15.70
CA ASP A 348 -3.20 -6.72 -17.07
C ASP A 348 -4.35 -6.24 -17.96
N LYS A 349 -5.58 -6.20 -17.43
CA LYS A 349 -6.74 -5.71 -18.17
C LYS A 349 -6.60 -4.22 -18.50
N ILE A 350 -6.16 -3.41 -17.54
CA ILE A 350 -5.92 -1.98 -17.72
C ILE A 350 -4.85 -1.76 -18.80
N ALA A 351 -3.77 -2.53 -18.76
CA ALA A 351 -2.65 -2.40 -19.70
C ALA A 351 -2.89 -3.08 -21.07
N GLY A 352 -3.95 -3.87 -21.21
CA GLY A 352 -4.17 -4.68 -22.40
C GLY A 352 -3.06 -5.72 -22.62
N THR A 353 -2.62 -6.36 -21.54
CA THR A 353 -1.53 -7.35 -21.50
C THR A 353 -1.97 -8.70 -20.94
N MET A 354 -1.12 -9.71 -21.05
CA MET A 354 -1.27 -10.98 -20.33
C MET A 354 0.09 -11.59 -19.98
N GLY A 355 0.14 -12.33 -18.87
CA GLY A 355 1.30 -13.14 -18.48
C GLY A 355 1.30 -14.52 -19.14
N VAL A 356 2.39 -14.87 -19.84
CA VAL A 356 2.53 -16.14 -20.56
C VAL A 356 3.75 -16.93 -20.13
N ASN A 357 3.71 -18.25 -20.31
CA ASN A 357 4.87 -19.12 -20.13
C ASN A 357 5.81 -18.95 -21.32
N SER A 358 7.00 -18.40 -21.09
CA SER A 358 7.91 -18.03 -22.16
C SER A 358 8.61 -19.22 -22.81
N LYS A 359 8.55 -20.41 -22.20
CA LYS A 359 9.13 -21.65 -22.75
C LYS A 359 8.17 -22.40 -23.67
N GLU A 360 6.89 -22.37 -23.32
CA GLU A 360 5.85 -23.12 -24.03
C GLU A 360 5.19 -22.28 -25.12
N SER A 361 5.19 -20.95 -25.00
CA SER A 361 4.55 -20.06 -25.96
C SER A 361 5.47 -19.67 -27.11
N VAL A 362 4.91 -19.57 -28.32
CA VAL A 362 5.57 -18.96 -29.48
C VAL A 362 4.84 -17.65 -29.79
N TRP A 363 5.55 -16.52 -29.85
CA TRP A 363 4.89 -15.23 -30.11
C TRP A 363 5.58 -14.43 -31.20
N PHE A 364 4.76 -13.67 -31.94
CA PHE A 364 5.17 -12.88 -33.10
C PHE A 364 5.04 -11.39 -32.79
N ALA A 365 5.63 -10.54 -33.63
CA ALA A 365 5.50 -9.09 -33.51
C ALA A 365 4.05 -8.63 -33.68
N ASP A 366 3.36 -9.24 -34.64
CA ASP A 366 1.99 -8.94 -35.04
C ASP A 366 1.34 -10.15 -35.74
N GLU A 367 0.06 -10.02 -36.06
CA GLU A 367 -0.78 -11.04 -36.71
C GLU A 367 -0.31 -11.37 -38.13
N GLU A 368 0.20 -10.38 -38.88
CA GLU A 368 0.69 -10.57 -40.24
C GLU A 368 1.94 -11.45 -40.26
N THR A 369 2.87 -11.18 -39.36
CA THR A 369 4.09 -11.97 -39.17
C THR A 369 3.76 -13.40 -38.77
N ALA A 370 2.79 -13.56 -37.87
CA ALA A 370 2.32 -14.88 -37.45
C ALA A 370 1.69 -15.66 -38.61
N LEU A 371 0.88 -15.00 -39.45
CA LEU A 371 0.27 -15.59 -40.65
C LEU A 371 1.31 -15.98 -41.71
N ALA A 372 2.32 -15.13 -41.94
CA ALA A 372 3.42 -15.43 -42.86
C ALA A 372 4.27 -16.63 -42.38
N TYR A 373 4.52 -16.70 -41.07
CA TYR A 373 5.19 -17.85 -40.46
C TYR A 373 4.36 -19.13 -40.62
N ALA A 374 3.05 -19.07 -40.35
CA ALA A 374 2.13 -20.18 -40.52
C ALA A 374 2.09 -20.72 -41.97
N LYS A 375 2.14 -19.83 -42.97
CA LYS A 375 2.20 -20.22 -44.40
C LYS A 375 3.50 -20.94 -44.77
N SER A 376 4.62 -20.51 -44.21
CA SER A 376 5.94 -21.11 -44.48
C SER A 376 6.23 -22.37 -43.64
N HIS A 377 5.52 -22.55 -42.53
CA HIS A 377 5.68 -23.67 -41.60
C HIS A 377 4.33 -24.34 -41.34
N PRO A 378 3.80 -25.13 -42.31
CA PRO A 378 2.47 -25.71 -42.24
C PRO A 378 2.28 -26.68 -41.06
N ASP A 379 3.36 -27.24 -40.51
CA ASP A 379 3.30 -28.14 -39.35
C ASP A 379 3.40 -27.41 -38.01
N SER A 380 3.49 -26.07 -38.03
CA SER A 380 3.59 -25.29 -36.79
C SER A 380 2.25 -25.19 -36.04
N PRO A 381 2.29 -25.00 -34.71
CA PRO A 381 1.09 -24.68 -33.93
C PRO A 381 0.34 -23.44 -34.44
N ALA A 382 1.06 -22.45 -34.98
CA ALA A 382 0.47 -21.25 -35.58
C ALA A 382 -0.34 -21.57 -36.85
N ALA A 383 0.16 -22.45 -37.71
CA ALA A 383 -0.58 -22.91 -38.90
C ALA A 383 -1.88 -23.62 -38.52
N SER A 384 -1.84 -24.46 -37.50
CA SER A 384 -3.03 -25.15 -36.98
C SER A 384 -4.11 -24.15 -36.51
N TYR A 385 -3.71 -23.13 -35.74
CA TYR A 385 -4.62 -22.06 -35.32
C TYR A 385 -5.28 -21.33 -36.49
N TYR A 386 -4.49 -20.88 -37.48
CA TYR A 386 -5.04 -20.10 -38.59
C TYR A 386 -5.88 -20.92 -39.57
N ARG A 387 -5.67 -22.24 -39.66
CA ARG A 387 -6.61 -23.15 -40.36
C ARG A 387 -7.95 -23.23 -39.64
N GLU A 388 -7.93 -23.44 -38.32
CA GLU A 388 -9.15 -23.50 -37.49
C GLU A 388 -9.97 -22.20 -37.56
N THR A 389 -9.31 -21.04 -37.67
CA THR A 389 -9.99 -19.74 -37.80
C THR A 389 -10.33 -19.37 -39.25
N GLY A 390 -10.04 -20.23 -40.23
CA GLY A 390 -10.32 -19.98 -41.65
C GLY A 390 -9.47 -18.88 -42.30
N SER A 391 -8.36 -18.48 -41.65
CA SER A 391 -7.47 -17.41 -42.12
C SER A 391 -6.32 -17.91 -43.00
N LEU A 392 -5.94 -19.19 -42.86
CA LEU A 392 -5.22 -19.91 -43.90
C LEU A 392 -6.27 -20.59 -44.78
N ALA A 393 -6.39 -20.17 -46.04
CA ALA A 393 -7.06 -21.00 -47.04
C ALA A 393 -6.32 -22.35 -47.07
N GLU A 394 -7.04 -23.45 -46.82
CA GLU A 394 -6.51 -24.76 -47.13
C GLU A 394 -6.13 -24.72 -48.61
N ALA A 395 -4.87 -25.02 -48.92
CA ALA A 395 -4.53 -25.36 -50.29
C ALA A 395 -5.39 -26.59 -50.61
N SER A 396 -6.52 -26.36 -51.28
CA SER A 396 -7.42 -27.44 -51.66
C SER A 396 -6.58 -28.45 -52.41
N PRO A 397 -6.53 -29.73 -52.00
CA PRO A 397 -5.80 -30.76 -52.73
C PRO A 397 -6.25 -30.87 -54.20
N HIS A 398 -7.40 -30.30 -54.55
CA HIS A 398 -7.96 -30.26 -55.90
C HIS A 398 -7.64 -28.99 -56.69
N ALA A 399 -6.93 -27.99 -56.13
CA ALA A 399 -6.59 -26.78 -56.88
C ALA A 399 -5.64 -27.07 -58.06
N ASP A 400 -4.81 -28.12 -57.98
CA ASP A 400 -3.98 -28.59 -59.10
C ASP A 400 -4.75 -29.50 -60.08
N GLU A 401 -5.84 -30.15 -59.66
CA GLU A 401 -6.69 -30.93 -60.57
C GLU A 401 -7.59 -30.04 -61.44
N ASP A 402 -8.10 -28.93 -60.89
CA ASP A 402 -8.94 -28.01 -61.65
C ASP A 402 -8.14 -27.12 -62.64
N THR A 403 -6.90 -26.73 -62.32
CA THR A 403 -6.02 -26.07 -63.30
C THR A 403 -5.64 -27.01 -64.45
N LEU A 404 -5.39 -28.31 -64.18
CA LEU A 404 -5.19 -29.31 -65.23
C LEU A 404 -6.46 -29.55 -66.06
N ARG A 405 -7.65 -29.43 -65.47
CA ARG A 405 -8.93 -29.52 -66.21
C ARG A 405 -9.17 -28.31 -67.11
N TYR A 406 -8.86 -27.09 -66.66
CA TYR A 406 -9.02 -25.89 -67.49
C TYR A 406 -8.06 -25.86 -68.68
N ASP A 407 -6.82 -26.33 -68.53
CA ASP A 407 -5.88 -26.46 -69.66
C ASP A 407 -6.32 -27.52 -70.68
N SER A 408 -7.18 -28.47 -70.29
CA SER A 408 -7.76 -29.47 -71.21
C SER A 408 -9.01 -29.00 -71.97
N ILE A 409 -9.65 -27.90 -71.53
CA ILE A 409 -10.87 -27.36 -72.15
C ILE A 409 -10.53 -26.27 -73.18
N VAL A 410 -9.40 -25.58 -73.02
CA VAL A 410 -8.92 -24.60 -74.01
C VAL A 410 -8.17 -25.35 -75.11
N ASP A 411 -8.89 -25.85 -76.11
CA ASP A 411 -8.29 -26.41 -77.32
C ASP A 411 -7.55 -25.32 -78.11
N LEU A 412 -6.27 -25.14 -77.79
CA LEU A 412 -5.35 -24.17 -78.40
C LEU A 412 -5.22 -24.38 -79.92
N SER A 413 -5.63 -25.54 -80.47
CA SER A 413 -5.62 -25.78 -81.92
C SER A 413 -6.66 -24.94 -82.67
N THR A 414 -7.71 -24.46 -81.98
CA THR A 414 -8.77 -23.63 -82.58
C THR A 414 -8.45 -22.14 -82.56
N ILE A 415 -7.57 -21.68 -81.67
CA ILE A 415 -7.17 -20.26 -81.56
C ILE A 415 -6.56 -19.73 -82.86
N GLY A 416 -5.74 -20.54 -83.53
CA GLY A 416 -5.15 -20.16 -84.83
C GLY A 416 -6.22 -19.92 -85.90
N LYS A 417 -7.24 -20.79 -85.96
CA LYS A 417 -8.36 -20.67 -86.91
C LYS A 417 -9.26 -19.48 -86.59
N ALA A 418 -9.58 -19.26 -85.30
CA ALA A 418 -10.37 -18.12 -84.86
C ALA A 418 -9.67 -16.78 -85.17
N ARG A 419 -8.33 -16.74 -85.02
CA ARG A 419 -7.53 -15.54 -85.32
C ARG A 419 -7.45 -15.25 -86.82
N GLU A 420 -7.33 -16.26 -87.67
CA GLU A 420 -7.41 -16.12 -89.12
C GLU A 420 -8.82 -15.67 -89.56
N GLN A 421 -9.87 -16.23 -88.98
CA GLN A 421 -11.26 -15.83 -89.26
C GLN A 421 -11.52 -14.38 -88.86
N ALA A 422 -11.02 -13.94 -87.70
CA ALA A 422 -11.17 -12.56 -87.23
C ALA A 422 -10.52 -11.53 -88.16
N LYS A 423 -9.43 -11.87 -88.86
CA LYS A 423 -8.81 -10.96 -89.86
C LYS A 423 -9.70 -10.71 -91.08
N THR A 424 -10.58 -11.65 -91.41
CA THR A 424 -11.45 -11.57 -92.59
C THR A 424 -12.77 -10.87 -92.34
N ILE A 425 -13.10 -10.59 -91.07
CA ILE A 425 -14.35 -9.96 -90.68
C ILE A 425 -14.14 -8.46 -90.64
N THR A 426 -14.92 -7.73 -91.43
CA THR A 426 -14.76 -6.28 -91.58
C THR A 426 -15.74 -5.48 -90.74
N SER A 427 -16.77 -6.14 -90.19
CA SER A 427 -17.78 -5.52 -89.32
C SER A 427 -18.40 -6.54 -88.35
N PHE A 428 -18.98 -6.05 -87.26
CA PHE A 428 -19.63 -6.89 -86.25
C PHE A 428 -20.89 -7.58 -86.80
N ASP A 429 -21.63 -6.93 -87.70
CA ASP A 429 -22.82 -7.49 -88.35
C ASP A 429 -22.48 -8.71 -89.24
N GLU A 430 -21.28 -8.73 -89.82
CA GLU A 430 -20.78 -9.85 -90.63
C GLU A 430 -20.44 -11.06 -89.77
N PHE A 431 -20.01 -10.84 -88.51
CA PHE A 431 -19.77 -11.91 -87.54
C PHE A 431 -21.09 -12.56 -87.08
N GLU A 432 -22.07 -11.76 -86.68
CA GLU A 432 -23.36 -12.26 -86.18
C GLU A 432 -24.17 -12.98 -87.28
N ASN A 433 -24.08 -12.54 -88.54
CA ASN A 433 -24.78 -13.19 -89.66
C ASN A 433 -24.13 -14.48 -90.17
N ARG A 434 -22.92 -14.82 -89.70
CA ARG A 434 -22.18 -16.00 -90.17
C ARG A 434 -22.64 -17.29 -89.49
N ASP A 435 -23.06 -17.19 -88.24
CA ASP A 435 -23.57 -18.32 -87.46
C ASP A 435 -25.07 -18.54 -87.66
N SER A 436 -25.80 -17.56 -88.23
CA SER A 436 -27.23 -17.72 -88.57
C SER A 436 -27.50 -18.49 -89.88
N LYS A 437 -26.45 -18.91 -90.59
CA LYS A 437 -26.53 -19.72 -91.85
C LYS A 437 -25.99 -21.15 -91.72
N LYS A 438 -25.62 -21.60 -90.52
CA LYS A 438 -25.36 -23.01 -90.22
C LYS A 438 -26.56 -23.60 -89.49
#